data_AF-A0A097PR71-F1
#
_entry.id   AF-A0A097PR71-F1
#
_cell.length_a   1.000
_cell.length_b   1.000
_cell.length_c   1.000
_cell.angle_alpha   90.00
_cell.angle_beta   90.00
_cell.angle_gamma   90.00
#
_symmetry.space_group_name_H-M   'P 1'
#
loop_
_entity.id
_entity.type
_entity.pdbx_description
1 polymer ?
#
loop_
_entity_poly.entity_id
_entity_poly.type
_entity_poly.pdbx_seq_one_letter_code
_entity_poly.pdbx_strand_id
1 'polypeptide(L)'
;DFDVAYFHSYAHLGIHQEMIKDRVRTETYREAIMQHQSFIAGKVVVDVGCGTGILSIFCAQAGAKRVYAIDASDIALQANEVVKANNLSDVVVVLHGRVEDVEIDEEVDVIISEWMGYMLLYESMLGSVINARDRWLKPGGLILPSSATLYMAPVTHTDRYNDSVDFWRNVYGINMSAMVPLAKQCAFEEPSVETITGENVLTWPHVVKYIDSYSVTINELESVTTKFKFNSMMRAPLHGFAFWFDVEFNGNINSQRKKRTNPNEALVLSTAPEDPPTHWQQTLIYFYDPIELEQDQLIEGLVTLSQSRENARFMNIHLEYTSGGRSHVK
;
A
#
# COMPACT_ATOMS: atom_id res chain seq x y z
N ASP A 1 10.29 -4.55 -22.30
CA ASP A 1 10.48 -3.43 -21.38
C ASP A 1 9.40 -3.54 -20.31
N PHE A 2 9.78 -3.75 -19.05
CA PHE A 2 8.84 -4.07 -17.97
C PHE A 2 7.96 -2.87 -17.59
N ASP A 3 8.45 -1.64 -17.80
CA ASP A 3 7.67 -0.42 -17.62
C ASP A 3 6.50 -0.37 -18.60
N VAL A 4 6.71 -0.79 -19.85
CA VAL A 4 5.62 -0.84 -20.85
C VAL A 4 4.53 -1.81 -20.42
N ALA A 5 4.89 -2.98 -19.89
CA ALA A 5 3.91 -3.95 -19.40
C ALA A 5 3.11 -3.41 -18.20
N TYR A 6 3.79 -2.72 -17.28
CA TYR A 6 3.18 -2.07 -16.13
C TYR A 6 2.19 -0.97 -16.55
N PHE A 7 2.60 -0.03 -17.42
CA PHE A 7 1.69 1.03 -17.86
C PHE A 7 0.55 0.47 -18.73
N HIS A 8 0.79 -0.60 -19.48
CA HIS A 8 -0.25 -1.27 -20.25
C HIS A 8 -1.31 -1.93 -19.36
N SER A 9 -0.94 -2.51 -18.20
CA SER A 9 -1.94 -3.02 -17.26
C SER A 9 -2.82 -1.91 -16.71
N TYR A 10 -2.23 -0.75 -16.38
CA TYR A 10 -2.95 0.43 -15.91
C TYR A 10 -3.73 1.18 -17.01
N ALA A 11 -3.55 0.86 -18.29
CA ALA A 11 -4.42 1.36 -19.35
C ALA A 11 -5.83 0.70 -19.32
N HIS A 12 -5.98 -0.43 -18.61
CA HIS A 12 -7.25 -1.13 -18.51
C HIS A 12 -8.17 -0.54 -17.43
N LEU A 13 -9.43 -0.29 -17.81
CA LEU A 13 -10.45 0.29 -16.93
C LEU A 13 -10.70 -0.50 -15.65
N GLY A 14 -10.48 -1.82 -15.66
CA GLY A 14 -10.78 -2.71 -14.53
C GLY A 14 -10.08 -2.29 -13.23
N ILE A 15 -8.78 -1.98 -13.30
CA ILE A 15 -7.98 -1.59 -12.13
C ILE A 15 -8.47 -0.24 -11.58
N HIS A 16 -8.72 0.74 -12.45
CA HIS A 16 -9.28 2.04 -12.04
C HIS A 16 -10.67 1.91 -11.42
N GLN A 17 -11.50 1.03 -11.97
CA GLN A 17 -12.84 0.79 -11.44
C GLN A 17 -12.79 0.15 -10.04
N GLU A 18 -11.87 -0.78 -9.81
CA GLU A 18 -11.63 -1.37 -8.48
C GLU A 18 -11.18 -0.30 -7.48
N MET A 19 -10.16 0.49 -7.83
CA MET A 19 -9.66 1.60 -7.01
C MET A 19 -10.73 2.65 -6.67
N ILE A 20 -11.63 2.97 -7.61
CA ILE A 20 -12.70 3.96 -7.39
C ILE A 20 -13.88 3.37 -6.60
N LYS A 21 -14.19 2.08 -6.78
CA LYS A 21 -15.22 1.38 -6.00
C LYS A 21 -14.81 1.20 -4.55
N ASP A 22 -13.51 1.18 -4.27
CA ASP A 22 -12.98 1.30 -2.91
C ASP A 22 -13.32 2.68 -2.33
N ARG A 23 -14.43 2.71 -1.60
CA ARG A 23 -14.93 3.92 -0.95
C ARG A 23 -14.06 4.35 0.21
N VAL A 24 -13.45 3.41 0.94
CA VAL A 24 -12.57 3.73 2.06
C VAL A 24 -11.37 4.51 1.52
N ARG A 25 -10.71 3.97 0.50
CA ARG A 25 -9.64 4.69 -0.22
C ARG A 25 -10.10 6.06 -0.72
N THR A 26 -11.14 6.08 -1.55
CA THR A 26 -11.50 7.28 -2.31
C THR A 26 -12.04 8.40 -1.42
N GLU A 27 -12.85 8.08 -0.41
CA GLU A 27 -13.39 9.08 0.52
C GLU A 27 -12.31 9.61 1.46
N THR A 28 -11.39 8.77 1.95
CA THR A 28 -10.29 9.26 2.81
C THR A 28 -9.40 10.25 2.06
N TYR A 29 -9.08 10.01 0.78
CA TYR A 29 -8.37 10.99 -0.04
C TYR A 29 -9.16 12.29 -0.23
N ARG A 30 -10.47 12.19 -0.50
CA ARG A 30 -11.34 13.36 -0.64
C ARG A 30 -11.38 14.17 0.66
N GLU A 31 -11.53 13.51 1.80
CA GLU A 31 -11.51 14.13 3.13
C GLU A 31 -10.17 14.78 3.43
N ALA A 32 -9.04 14.12 3.12
CA ALA A 32 -7.70 14.67 3.30
C ALA A 32 -7.54 16.01 2.56
N ILE A 33 -7.92 16.02 1.28
CA ILE A 33 -7.87 17.22 0.45
C ILE A 33 -8.73 18.34 1.05
N MET A 34 -9.95 18.01 1.50
CA MET A 34 -10.87 19.01 2.08
C MET A 34 -10.41 19.52 3.46
N GLN A 35 -9.79 18.68 4.29
CA GLN A 35 -9.18 19.12 5.55
C GLN A 35 -8.05 20.13 5.31
N HIS A 36 -7.28 19.96 4.23
CA HIS A 36 -6.23 20.88 3.80
C HIS A 36 -6.70 21.97 2.82
N GLN A 37 -8.02 22.15 2.62
CA GLN A 37 -8.56 23.10 1.64
C GLN A 37 -7.99 24.51 1.81
N SER A 38 -7.87 24.98 3.05
CA SER A 38 -7.33 26.32 3.34
C SER A 38 -5.86 26.50 2.90
N PHE A 39 -5.09 25.41 2.86
CA PHE A 39 -3.73 25.40 2.33
C PHE A 39 -3.73 25.28 0.81
N ILE A 40 -4.59 24.42 0.24
CA ILE A 40 -4.66 24.10 -1.20
C ILE A 40 -5.26 25.26 -2.03
N ALA A 41 -6.17 26.05 -1.45
CA ALA A 41 -6.83 27.14 -2.17
C ALA A 41 -5.81 28.15 -2.74
N GLY A 42 -5.88 28.40 -4.04
CA GLY A 42 -4.97 29.28 -4.77
C GLY A 42 -3.57 28.72 -5.03
N LYS A 43 -3.33 27.43 -4.74
CA LYS A 43 -2.01 26.79 -4.90
C LYS A 43 -1.85 25.98 -6.17
N VAL A 44 -0.59 25.65 -6.48
CA VAL A 44 -0.21 24.74 -7.56
C VAL A 44 -0.01 23.34 -7.00
N VAL A 45 -0.69 22.36 -7.59
CA VAL A 45 -0.70 20.95 -7.17
C VAL A 45 -0.12 20.06 -8.26
N VAL A 46 0.62 19.03 -7.89
CA VAL A 46 0.95 17.89 -8.76
C VAL A 46 0.28 16.64 -8.22
N ASP A 47 -0.42 15.92 -9.10
CA ASP A 47 -1.01 14.61 -8.85
C ASP A 47 -0.20 13.56 -9.64
N VAL A 48 0.58 12.74 -8.92
CA VAL A 48 1.51 11.77 -9.52
C VAL A 48 0.81 10.43 -9.68
N GLY A 49 0.68 9.94 -10.92
CA GLY A 49 -0.11 8.75 -11.24
C GLY A 49 -1.60 9.02 -11.11
N CYS A 50 -2.08 10.07 -11.78
CA CYS A 50 -3.43 10.59 -11.56
C CYS A 50 -4.55 9.60 -11.98
N GLY A 51 -4.22 8.58 -12.77
CA GLY A 51 -5.16 7.60 -13.29
C GLY A 51 -6.30 8.28 -14.03
N THR A 52 -7.52 8.12 -13.52
CA THR A 52 -8.73 8.77 -14.08
C THR A 52 -8.86 10.27 -13.74
N GLY A 53 -7.94 10.83 -12.96
CA GLY A 53 -7.91 12.24 -12.57
C GLY A 53 -8.82 12.59 -11.37
N ILE A 54 -9.35 11.60 -10.65
CA ILE A 54 -10.29 11.85 -9.53
C ILE A 54 -9.68 12.72 -8.42
N LEU A 55 -8.42 12.47 -8.04
CA LEU A 55 -7.73 13.24 -7.00
C LEU A 55 -7.45 14.67 -7.47
N SER A 56 -7.00 14.82 -8.72
CA SER A 56 -6.85 16.12 -9.37
C SER A 56 -8.14 16.95 -9.35
N ILE A 57 -9.29 16.33 -9.61
CA ILE A 57 -10.60 17.01 -9.55
C ILE A 57 -10.95 17.42 -8.13
N PHE A 58 -10.69 16.58 -7.12
CA PHE A 58 -10.89 16.98 -5.71
C PHE A 58 -10.00 18.16 -5.33
N CYS A 59 -8.75 18.21 -5.79
CA CYS A 59 -7.87 19.37 -5.57
C CYS A 59 -8.41 20.65 -6.24
N ALA A 60 -8.93 20.55 -7.46
CA ALA A 60 -9.59 21.67 -8.14
C ALA A 60 -10.84 22.15 -7.38
N GLN A 61 -11.66 21.22 -6.85
CA GLN A 61 -12.81 21.53 -6.01
C GLN A 61 -12.41 22.19 -4.68
N ALA A 62 -11.25 21.83 -4.12
CA ALA A 62 -10.66 22.49 -2.96
C ALA A 62 -10.10 23.91 -3.28
N GLY A 63 -10.19 24.35 -4.54
CA GLY A 63 -9.83 25.70 -4.96
C GLY A 63 -8.38 25.83 -5.41
N ALA A 64 -7.70 24.73 -5.76
CA ALA A 64 -6.36 24.81 -6.37
C ALA A 64 -6.37 25.77 -7.57
N LYS A 65 -5.32 26.59 -7.70
CA LYS A 65 -5.14 27.51 -8.83
C LYS A 65 -4.84 26.73 -10.11
N ARG A 66 -4.02 25.68 -9.99
CA ARG A 66 -3.61 24.81 -11.09
C ARG A 66 -3.29 23.42 -10.53
N VAL A 67 -3.68 22.38 -11.26
CA VAL A 67 -3.33 20.99 -10.97
C VAL A 67 -2.65 20.38 -12.19
N TYR A 68 -1.44 19.86 -12.02
CA TYR A 68 -0.76 19.04 -13.02
C TYR A 68 -1.03 17.57 -12.72
N ALA A 69 -1.87 16.95 -13.53
CA ALA A 69 -2.29 15.57 -13.39
C ALA A 69 -1.42 14.69 -14.30
N ILE A 70 -0.44 14.00 -13.73
CA ILE A 70 0.56 13.24 -14.48
C ILE A 70 0.20 11.76 -14.46
N ASP A 71 0.09 11.13 -15.62
CA ASP A 71 -0.03 9.68 -15.72
C ASP A 71 0.72 9.18 -16.95
N ALA A 72 1.40 8.04 -16.82
CA ALA A 72 2.24 7.48 -17.87
C ALA A 72 1.51 6.45 -18.75
N SER A 73 0.31 6.02 -18.34
CA SER A 73 -0.52 5.09 -19.10
C SER A 73 -1.55 5.82 -19.96
N ASP A 74 -2.09 5.12 -20.96
CA ASP A 74 -3.07 5.68 -21.89
C ASP A 74 -4.38 6.14 -21.21
N ILE A 75 -4.62 5.77 -19.94
CA ILE A 75 -5.75 6.28 -19.15
C ILE A 75 -5.72 7.80 -19.01
N ALA A 76 -4.56 8.44 -19.15
CA ALA A 76 -4.39 9.88 -19.17
C ALA A 76 -5.29 10.55 -20.23
N LEU A 77 -5.53 9.86 -21.36
CA LEU A 77 -6.44 10.35 -22.39
C LEU A 77 -7.88 10.44 -21.86
N GLN A 78 -8.34 9.42 -21.12
CA GLN A 78 -9.64 9.44 -20.47
C GLN A 78 -9.69 10.44 -19.32
N ALA A 79 -8.63 10.59 -18.53
CA ALA A 79 -8.56 11.62 -17.49
C ALA A 79 -8.82 13.02 -18.05
N ASN A 80 -8.23 13.34 -19.22
CA ASN A 80 -8.48 14.60 -19.90
C ASN A 80 -9.95 14.77 -20.31
N GLU A 81 -10.60 13.71 -20.79
CA GLU A 81 -12.04 13.73 -21.10
C GLU A 81 -12.91 13.91 -19.85
N VAL A 82 -12.55 13.29 -18.71
CA VAL A 82 -13.23 13.49 -17.42
C VAL A 82 -13.08 14.95 -16.95
N VAL A 83 -11.88 15.53 -17.04
CA VAL A 83 -11.61 16.94 -16.71
C VAL A 83 -12.48 17.88 -17.56
N LYS A 84 -12.54 17.65 -18.89
CA LYS A 84 -13.39 18.43 -19.80
C LYS A 84 -14.86 18.30 -19.46
N ALA A 85 -15.35 17.10 -19.20
CA ALA A 85 -16.75 16.84 -18.85
C ALA A 85 -17.20 17.57 -17.57
N ASN A 86 -16.26 17.88 -16.68
CA ASN A 86 -16.50 18.62 -15.44
C ASN A 86 -16.19 20.12 -15.54
N ASN A 87 -15.89 20.65 -16.73
CA ASN A 87 -15.52 22.06 -16.98
C ASN A 87 -14.32 22.54 -16.15
N LEU A 88 -13.32 21.67 -15.97
CA LEU A 88 -12.12 21.96 -15.17
C LEU A 88 -10.85 22.13 -16.01
N SER A 89 -10.96 22.21 -17.33
CA SER A 89 -9.81 22.33 -18.25
C SER A 89 -8.97 23.59 -18.05
N ASP A 90 -9.53 24.65 -17.44
CA ASP A 90 -8.78 25.87 -17.11
C ASP A 90 -7.90 25.71 -15.85
N VAL A 91 -8.15 24.67 -15.05
CA VAL A 91 -7.48 24.43 -13.76
C VAL A 91 -6.60 23.18 -13.81
N VAL A 92 -7.10 22.08 -14.39
CA VAL A 92 -6.43 20.78 -14.42
C VAL A 92 -5.78 20.56 -15.79
N VAL A 93 -4.46 20.42 -15.80
CA VAL A 93 -3.65 20.12 -16.98
C VAL A 93 -3.18 18.67 -16.88
N VAL A 94 -3.68 17.82 -17.78
CA VAL A 94 -3.25 16.41 -17.86
C VAL A 94 -1.97 16.29 -18.67
N LEU A 95 -0.95 15.68 -18.08
CA LEU A 95 0.34 15.42 -18.71
C LEU A 95 0.50 13.90 -18.89
N HIS A 96 0.43 13.44 -20.15
CA HIS A 96 0.63 12.04 -20.48
C HIS A 96 2.12 11.75 -20.61
N GLY A 97 2.70 11.08 -19.62
CA GLY A 97 4.11 10.73 -19.56
C GLY A 97 4.54 10.30 -18.16
N ARG A 98 5.75 9.75 -18.05
CA ARG A 98 6.36 9.43 -16.75
C ARG A 98 6.68 10.71 -15.99
N VAL A 99 6.51 10.69 -14.68
CA VAL A 99 6.81 11.85 -13.84
C VAL A 99 8.28 12.27 -13.97
N GLU A 100 9.17 11.31 -14.21
CA GLU A 100 10.59 11.51 -14.44
C GLU A 100 10.89 12.23 -15.77
N ASP A 101 10.00 12.17 -16.76
CA ASP A 101 10.22 12.69 -18.12
C ASP A 101 9.43 13.97 -18.43
N VAL A 102 8.30 14.20 -17.75
CA VAL A 102 7.51 15.42 -17.96
C VAL A 102 8.22 16.63 -17.35
N GLU A 103 7.94 17.80 -17.92
CA GLU A 103 8.48 19.08 -17.45
C GLU A 103 7.35 19.99 -16.97
N ILE A 104 7.59 20.60 -15.80
CA ILE A 104 6.74 21.62 -15.20
C ILE A 104 7.64 22.83 -14.91
N ASP A 105 7.41 23.92 -15.61
CA ASP A 105 8.21 25.15 -15.53
C ASP A 105 7.88 26.02 -14.29
N GLU A 106 7.46 25.41 -13.18
CA GLU A 106 7.25 26.07 -11.90
C GLU A 106 7.38 25.10 -10.72
N GLU A 107 7.75 25.62 -9.55
CA GLU A 107 7.67 24.86 -8.31
C GLU A 107 6.22 24.72 -7.83
N VAL A 108 5.92 23.62 -7.13
CA VAL A 108 4.57 23.27 -6.69
C VAL A 108 4.45 23.35 -5.16
N ASP A 109 3.26 23.68 -4.68
CA ASP A 109 2.98 23.82 -3.25
C ASP A 109 2.49 22.51 -2.63
N VAL A 110 1.90 21.63 -3.44
CA VAL A 110 1.29 20.37 -3.00
C VAL A 110 1.66 19.24 -3.96
N ILE A 111 2.07 18.10 -3.42
CA ILE A 111 2.12 16.83 -4.12
C ILE A 111 1.06 15.92 -3.51
N ILE A 112 0.24 15.31 -4.37
CA ILE A 112 -0.69 14.26 -4.00
C ILE A 112 -0.42 13.04 -4.88
N SER A 113 -0.51 11.86 -4.28
CA SER A 113 -0.41 10.61 -5.03
C SER A 113 -1.04 9.48 -4.23
N GLU A 114 -1.65 8.55 -4.95
CA GLU A 114 -1.96 7.23 -4.43
C GLU A 114 -0.98 6.27 -5.10
N TRP A 115 0.06 5.91 -4.36
CA TRP A 115 1.23 5.17 -4.86
C TRP A 115 1.37 3.80 -4.20
N MET A 116 0.49 3.46 -3.26
CA MET A 116 0.68 2.30 -2.40
C MET A 116 0.29 1.03 -3.17
N GLY A 117 1.24 0.11 -3.30
CA GLY A 117 0.95 -1.23 -3.80
C GLY A 117 0.55 -2.19 -2.68
N TYR A 118 0.34 -3.46 -3.03
CA TYR A 118 0.27 -4.54 -2.03
C TYR A 118 1.51 -4.51 -1.13
N MET A 119 1.35 -4.83 0.14
CA MET A 119 2.45 -4.78 1.12
C MET A 119 3.17 -3.41 1.14
N LEU A 120 2.45 -2.32 0.84
CA LEU A 120 2.87 -0.93 0.69
C LEU A 120 3.81 -0.63 -0.48
N LEU A 121 4.86 -1.44 -0.64
CA LEU A 121 6.01 -1.14 -1.51
C LEU A 121 6.00 -1.92 -2.84
N TYR A 122 5.04 -2.82 -3.06
CA TYR A 122 4.92 -3.50 -4.35
C TYR A 122 4.68 -2.47 -5.47
N GLU A 123 5.11 -2.80 -6.69
CA GLU A 123 5.14 -1.92 -7.88
C GLU A 123 6.16 -0.77 -7.85
N SER A 124 6.74 -0.48 -6.69
CA SER A 124 7.83 0.49 -6.49
C SER A 124 7.53 1.92 -6.98
N MET A 125 6.27 2.35 -6.91
CA MET A 125 5.84 3.68 -7.38
C MET A 125 6.31 4.84 -6.47
N LEU A 126 6.62 4.59 -5.19
CA LEU A 126 7.10 5.64 -4.27
C LEU A 126 8.36 6.36 -4.77
N GLY A 127 9.22 5.69 -5.55
CA GLY A 127 10.38 6.33 -6.18
C GLY A 127 10.00 7.48 -7.12
N SER A 128 8.89 7.35 -7.85
CA SER A 128 8.34 8.39 -8.73
C SER A 128 7.78 9.58 -7.93
N VAL A 129 7.16 9.32 -6.78
CA VAL A 129 6.71 10.40 -5.87
C VAL A 129 7.89 11.14 -5.25
N ILE A 130 8.95 10.43 -4.87
CA ILE A 130 10.21 11.02 -4.41
C ILE A 130 10.83 11.90 -5.51
N ASN A 131 10.81 11.45 -6.76
CA ASN A 131 11.30 12.25 -7.90
C ASN A 131 10.54 13.57 -8.04
N ALA A 132 9.20 13.54 -7.97
CA ALA A 132 8.38 14.75 -8.00
C ALA A 132 8.66 15.69 -6.82
N ARG A 133 8.83 15.12 -5.61
CA ARG A 133 9.19 15.87 -4.39
C ARG A 133 10.49 16.62 -4.58
N ASP A 134 11.53 15.92 -5.01
CA ASP A 134 12.88 16.48 -5.08
C ASP A 134 13.03 17.48 -6.24
N ARG A 135 12.24 17.35 -7.30
CA ARG A 135 12.26 18.27 -8.45
C ARG A 135 11.43 19.53 -8.24
N TRP A 136 10.22 19.40 -7.68
CA TRP A 136 9.22 20.47 -7.78
C TRP A 136 8.69 20.99 -6.45
N LEU A 137 8.78 20.25 -5.34
CA LEU A 137 8.12 20.68 -4.10
C LEU A 137 8.84 21.86 -3.45
N LYS A 138 8.10 22.95 -3.21
CA LYS A 138 8.60 24.11 -2.45
C LYS A 138 8.98 23.74 -1.02
N PRO A 139 9.95 24.44 -0.40
CA PRO A 139 10.17 24.37 1.03
C PRO A 139 8.87 24.67 1.81
N GLY A 140 8.48 23.74 2.69
CA GLY A 140 7.22 23.83 3.45
C GLY A 140 5.96 23.44 2.68
N GLY A 141 6.10 22.85 1.48
CA GLY A 141 5.01 22.28 0.72
C GLY A 141 4.31 21.11 1.43
N LEU A 142 3.15 20.74 0.90
CA LEU A 142 2.31 19.66 1.43
C LEU A 142 2.51 18.39 0.59
N ILE A 143 2.66 17.23 1.24
CA ILE A 143 2.67 15.92 0.58
C ILE A 143 1.52 15.11 1.17
N LEU A 144 0.66 14.54 0.31
CA LEU A 144 -0.47 13.70 0.68
C LEU A 144 -0.36 12.34 -0.03
N PRO A 145 -0.19 11.22 0.71
CA PRO A 145 -0.02 11.13 2.17
C PRO A 145 1.34 11.63 2.66
N SER A 146 1.40 12.11 3.91
CA SER A 146 2.62 12.65 4.54
C SER A 146 3.54 11.57 5.09
N SER A 147 2.98 10.42 5.47
CA SER A 147 3.73 9.28 5.99
C SER A 147 3.00 7.98 5.71
N ALA A 148 3.73 6.87 5.78
CA ALA A 148 3.20 5.52 5.67
C ALA A 148 3.88 4.59 6.68
N THR A 149 3.16 3.60 7.19
CA THR A 149 3.71 2.57 8.07
C THR A 149 3.30 1.19 7.56
N LEU A 150 4.28 0.34 7.29
CA LEU A 150 4.06 -1.08 6.98
C LEU A 150 4.14 -1.89 8.28
N TYR A 151 3.12 -2.70 8.52
CA TYR A 151 2.98 -3.58 9.66
C TYR A 151 3.10 -5.04 9.26
N MET A 152 3.43 -5.87 10.24
CA MET A 152 3.32 -7.32 10.14
C MET A 152 2.82 -7.93 11.45
N ALA A 153 2.08 -9.03 11.37
CA ALA A 153 1.72 -9.82 12.54
C ALA A 153 1.60 -11.32 12.20
N PRO A 154 1.88 -12.22 13.16
CA PRO A 154 1.57 -13.63 13.04
C PRO A 154 0.05 -13.84 12.98
N VAL A 155 -0.40 -14.73 12.10
CA VAL A 155 -1.83 -15.00 11.88
C VAL A 155 -2.20 -16.47 11.95
N THR A 156 -3.44 -16.71 12.37
CA THR A 156 -4.14 -17.99 12.23
C THR A 156 -5.24 -17.88 11.18
N HIS A 157 -5.33 -18.86 10.29
CA HIS A 157 -6.35 -18.90 9.24
C HIS A 157 -6.78 -20.34 8.95
N THR A 158 -7.29 -21.01 9.99
CA THR A 158 -7.65 -22.44 9.97
C THR A 158 -8.64 -22.78 8.85
N ASP A 159 -9.67 -21.97 8.63
CA ASP A 159 -10.68 -22.24 7.59
C ASP A 159 -10.06 -22.22 6.19
N ARG A 160 -9.21 -21.24 5.90
CA ARG A 160 -8.47 -21.15 4.64
C ARG A 160 -7.48 -22.29 4.43
N TYR A 161 -6.88 -22.82 5.49
CA TYR A 161 -6.04 -24.02 5.41
C TYR A 161 -6.88 -25.27 5.16
N ASN A 162 -8.02 -25.38 5.84
CA ASN A 162 -8.95 -26.48 5.67
C ASN A 162 -9.47 -26.56 4.23
N ASP A 163 -9.93 -25.44 3.68
CA ASP A 163 -10.51 -25.37 2.34
C ASP A 163 -9.49 -25.70 1.24
N SER A 164 -8.23 -25.29 1.43
CA SER A 164 -7.20 -25.46 0.39
C SER A 164 -6.37 -26.73 0.54
N VAL A 165 -6.16 -27.22 1.77
CA VAL A 165 -5.26 -28.35 2.06
C VAL A 165 -6.02 -29.55 2.62
N ASP A 166 -6.71 -29.39 3.75
CA ASP A 166 -7.32 -30.54 4.42
C ASP A 166 -8.54 -31.10 3.68
N PHE A 167 -9.19 -30.29 2.84
CA PHE A 167 -10.21 -30.71 1.86
C PHE A 167 -9.77 -31.96 1.10
N TRP A 168 -8.52 -32.01 0.66
CA TRP A 168 -7.99 -33.11 -0.14
C TRP A 168 -7.83 -34.42 0.63
N ARG A 169 -7.89 -34.42 1.97
CA ARG A 169 -7.72 -35.66 2.75
C ARG A 169 -8.90 -36.61 2.58
N ASN A 170 -10.10 -36.08 2.40
CA ASN A 170 -11.32 -36.87 2.23
C ASN A 170 -12.34 -36.11 1.38
N VAL A 171 -12.34 -36.40 0.09
CA VAL A 171 -13.23 -35.77 -0.90
C VAL A 171 -14.37 -36.74 -1.19
N TYR A 172 -15.56 -36.48 -0.62
CA TYR A 172 -16.74 -37.33 -0.76
C TYR A 172 -16.54 -38.82 -0.35
N GLY A 173 -15.72 -39.08 0.68
CA GLY A 173 -15.38 -40.45 1.10
C GLY A 173 -14.17 -41.05 0.39
N ILE A 174 -13.57 -40.32 -0.56
CA ILE A 174 -12.40 -40.74 -1.31
C ILE A 174 -11.15 -40.16 -0.63
N ASN A 175 -10.20 -41.02 -0.27
CA ASN A 175 -8.90 -40.59 0.20
C ASN A 175 -8.09 -40.00 -0.98
N MET A 176 -8.03 -38.67 -1.05
CA MET A 176 -7.22 -37.93 -2.04
C MET A 176 -5.98 -37.28 -1.40
N SER A 177 -5.49 -37.81 -0.27
CA SER A 177 -4.37 -37.20 0.48
C SER A 177 -3.08 -37.09 -0.32
N ALA A 178 -2.94 -37.83 -1.43
CA ALA A 178 -1.85 -37.69 -2.39
C ALA A 178 -1.78 -36.29 -3.04
N MET A 179 -2.89 -35.53 -3.03
CA MET A 179 -2.95 -34.16 -3.54
C MET A 179 -2.40 -33.12 -2.55
N VAL A 180 -2.28 -33.44 -1.27
CA VAL A 180 -1.89 -32.49 -0.21
C VAL A 180 -0.56 -31.77 -0.48
N PRO A 181 0.52 -32.45 -0.93
CA PRO A 181 1.78 -31.75 -1.24
C PRO A 181 1.61 -30.71 -2.36
N LEU A 182 0.89 -31.06 -3.43
CA LEU A 182 0.61 -30.13 -4.53
C LEU A 182 -0.31 -28.99 -4.10
N ALA A 183 -1.33 -29.29 -3.29
CA ALA A 183 -2.25 -28.29 -2.76
C ALA A 183 -1.54 -27.25 -1.91
N LYS A 184 -0.63 -27.68 -1.03
CA LYS A 184 0.24 -26.78 -0.25
C LYS A 184 1.11 -25.90 -1.13
N GLN A 185 1.72 -26.48 -2.17
CA GLN A 185 2.53 -25.73 -3.12
C GLN A 185 1.68 -24.66 -3.83
N CYS A 186 0.60 -25.07 -4.49
CA CYS A 186 -0.27 -24.14 -5.22
C CYS A 186 -0.90 -23.06 -4.34
N ALA A 187 -1.23 -23.39 -3.09
CA ALA A 187 -1.92 -22.45 -2.21
C ALA A 187 -0.97 -21.49 -1.47
N PHE A 188 0.28 -21.90 -1.20
CA PHE A 188 1.15 -21.22 -0.23
C PHE A 188 2.58 -20.97 -0.72
N GLU A 189 2.95 -21.31 -1.96
CA GLU A 189 4.27 -20.99 -2.51
C GLU A 189 4.48 -19.47 -2.61
N GLU A 190 3.49 -18.76 -3.15
CA GLU A 190 3.50 -17.30 -3.32
C GLU A 190 2.68 -16.59 -2.23
N PRO A 191 2.96 -15.30 -1.95
CA PRO A 191 2.10 -14.48 -1.11
C PRO A 191 0.67 -14.41 -1.66
N SER A 192 -0.31 -14.41 -0.77
CA SER A 192 -1.73 -14.30 -1.13
C SER A 192 -2.29 -12.94 -0.70
N VAL A 193 -3.10 -12.31 -1.54
CA VAL A 193 -3.86 -11.11 -1.16
C VAL A 193 -5.25 -11.56 -0.74
N GLU A 194 -5.55 -11.48 0.55
CA GLU A 194 -6.80 -11.97 1.12
C GLU A 194 -7.28 -11.04 2.23
N THR A 195 -8.61 -10.99 2.43
CA THR A 195 -9.19 -10.31 3.59
C THR A 195 -9.13 -11.23 4.81
N ILE A 196 -8.52 -10.74 5.88
CA ILE A 196 -8.59 -11.33 7.22
C ILE A 196 -9.27 -10.37 8.19
N THR A 197 -9.66 -10.88 9.35
CA THR A 197 -10.24 -10.08 10.44
C THR A 197 -9.27 -9.97 11.61
N GLY A 198 -9.52 -9.03 12.54
CA GLY A 198 -8.74 -8.92 13.77
C GLY A 198 -8.66 -10.21 14.60
N GLU A 199 -9.65 -11.11 14.50
CA GLU A 199 -9.64 -12.42 15.19
C GLU A 199 -8.58 -13.38 14.64
N ASN A 200 -8.11 -13.16 13.42
CA ASN A 200 -7.04 -13.95 12.80
C ASN A 200 -5.65 -13.53 13.31
N VAL A 201 -5.53 -12.36 13.93
CA VAL A 201 -4.24 -11.79 14.34
C VAL A 201 -3.86 -12.29 15.74
N LEU A 202 -2.70 -12.92 15.86
CA LEU A 202 -2.30 -13.62 17.10
C LEU A 202 -1.61 -12.71 18.12
N THR A 203 -1.16 -11.52 17.72
CA THR A 203 -0.44 -10.56 18.56
C THR A 203 -0.66 -9.12 18.12
N TRP A 204 -0.22 -8.15 18.92
CA TRP A 204 -0.05 -6.78 18.44
C TRP A 204 0.90 -6.75 17.23
N PRO A 205 0.64 -5.87 16.25
CA PRO A 205 1.47 -5.77 15.06
C PRO A 205 2.85 -5.19 15.36
N HIS A 206 3.82 -5.57 14.54
CA HIS A 206 5.17 -5.03 14.53
C HIS A 206 5.35 -4.11 13.33
N VAL A 207 6.02 -2.97 13.53
CA VAL A 207 6.35 -2.04 12.44
C VAL A 207 7.53 -2.60 11.64
N VAL A 208 7.30 -2.86 10.36
CA VAL A 208 8.34 -3.27 9.40
C VAL A 208 9.12 -2.07 8.91
N LYS A 209 8.42 -1.01 8.50
CA LYS A 209 9.02 0.23 8.02
C LYS A 209 8.07 1.39 8.26
N TYR A 210 8.58 2.44 8.88
CA TYR A 210 7.97 3.76 8.86
C TYR A 210 8.62 4.59 7.73
N ILE A 211 7.79 5.30 6.98
CA ILE A 211 8.18 6.14 5.85
C ILE A 211 7.66 7.55 6.13
N ASP A 212 8.59 8.51 6.19
CA ASP A 212 8.26 9.93 6.14
C ASP A 212 8.44 10.40 4.69
N SER A 213 7.33 10.73 4.01
CA SER A 213 7.33 11.11 2.59
C SER A 213 8.20 12.36 2.32
N TYR A 214 8.47 13.17 3.34
CA TYR A 214 9.30 14.37 3.21
C TYR A 214 10.81 14.08 3.19
N SER A 215 11.25 12.96 3.75
CA SER A 215 12.67 12.69 3.99
C SER A 215 13.18 11.38 3.43
N VAL A 216 12.30 10.40 3.16
CA VAL A 216 12.68 9.10 2.62
C VAL A 216 13.44 9.23 1.30
N THR A 217 14.49 8.41 1.13
CA THR A 217 15.29 8.35 -0.09
C THR A 217 15.05 7.05 -0.85
N ILE A 218 15.30 7.05 -2.17
CA ILE A 218 15.13 5.85 -3.02
C ILE A 218 15.97 4.68 -2.51
N ASN A 219 17.21 4.94 -2.08
CA ASN A 219 18.13 3.91 -1.58
C ASN A 219 17.60 3.20 -0.32
N GLU A 220 16.78 3.87 0.50
CA GLU A 220 16.16 3.24 1.67
C GLU A 220 15.03 2.27 1.31
N LEU A 221 14.54 2.30 0.07
CA LEU A 221 13.47 1.45 -0.44
C LEU A 221 14.01 0.22 -1.18
N GLU A 222 15.27 0.23 -1.62
CA GLU A 222 15.89 -0.89 -2.34
C GLU A 222 15.89 -2.18 -1.51
N SER A 223 16.12 -2.06 -0.20
CA SER A 223 16.08 -3.16 0.75
C SER A 223 15.70 -2.68 2.14
N VAL A 224 14.56 -3.17 2.64
CA VAL A 224 14.04 -2.94 3.99
C VAL A 224 14.21 -4.20 4.80
N THR A 225 14.95 -4.14 5.91
CA THR A 225 15.16 -5.28 6.81
C THR A 225 14.81 -4.89 8.23
N THR A 226 13.94 -5.67 8.89
CA THR A 226 13.65 -5.50 10.32
C THR A 226 13.73 -6.83 11.08
N LYS A 227 14.08 -6.74 12.37
CA LYS A 227 13.97 -7.85 13.31
C LYS A 227 12.67 -7.72 14.08
N PHE A 228 11.90 -8.79 14.14
CA PHE A 228 10.64 -8.81 14.88
C PHE A 228 10.72 -9.79 16.06
N LYS A 229 9.86 -9.54 17.04
CA LYS A 229 9.67 -10.39 18.21
C LYS A 229 8.22 -10.32 18.67
N PHE A 230 7.57 -11.47 18.74
CA PHE A 230 6.17 -11.64 19.13
C PHE A 230 6.06 -12.66 20.25
N ASN A 231 5.12 -12.45 21.17
CA ASN A 231 4.69 -13.47 22.13
C ASN A 231 3.24 -13.81 21.81
N SER A 232 2.96 -15.07 21.52
CA SER A 232 1.60 -15.50 21.18
C SER A 232 0.62 -15.15 22.31
N MET A 233 -0.47 -14.46 22.01
CA MET A 233 -1.47 -14.10 23.03
C MET A 233 -2.33 -15.28 23.47
N MET A 234 -2.37 -16.34 22.67
CA MET A 234 -3.22 -17.51 22.89
C MET A 234 -2.61 -18.77 22.28
N ARG A 235 -3.18 -19.92 22.63
CA ARG A 235 -2.90 -21.18 21.94
C ARG A 235 -3.63 -21.21 20.60
N ALA A 236 -2.90 -21.29 19.51
CA ALA A 236 -3.46 -21.32 18.16
C ALA A 236 -2.46 -21.86 17.13
N PRO A 237 -2.92 -22.44 16.01
CA PRO A 237 -2.07 -22.76 14.87
C PRO A 237 -1.61 -21.50 14.15
N LEU A 238 -0.31 -21.25 14.14
CA LEU A 238 0.32 -20.21 13.33
C LEU A 238 0.40 -20.65 11.88
N HIS A 239 -0.37 -20.00 11.02
CA HIS A 239 -0.44 -20.32 9.60
C HIS A 239 0.51 -19.48 8.76
N GLY A 240 0.98 -18.34 9.27
CA GLY A 240 1.85 -17.45 8.53
C GLY A 240 1.95 -16.07 9.15
N PHE A 241 2.37 -15.10 8.34
CA PHE A 241 2.37 -13.68 8.70
C PHE A 241 1.49 -12.89 7.73
N ALA A 242 0.72 -11.95 8.25
CA ALA A 242 0.00 -10.97 7.44
C ALA A 242 0.73 -9.63 7.49
N PHE A 243 0.61 -8.87 6.41
CA PHE A 243 1.17 -7.54 6.22
C PHE A 243 0.08 -6.61 5.71
N TRP A 244 0.09 -5.40 6.25
CA TRP A 244 -0.83 -4.32 5.88
C TRP A 244 -0.17 -2.99 6.20
N PHE A 245 -0.75 -1.89 5.75
CA PHE A 245 -0.20 -0.57 5.94
C PHE A 245 -1.25 0.47 6.31
N ASP A 246 -0.76 1.53 6.94
CA ASP A 246 -1.49 2.75 7.19
C ASP A 246 -0.78 3.92 6.50
N VAL A 247 -1.53 4.87 5.97
CA VAL A 247 -1.01 6.15 5.50
C VAL A 247 -1.71 7.31 6.19
N GLU A 248 -0.94 8.34 6.56
CA GLU A 248 -1.44 9.50 7.28
C GLU A 248 -1.43 10.75 6.41
N PHE A 249 -2.43 11.61 6.55
CA PHE A 249 -2.59 12.85 5.79
C PHE A 249 -2.34 14.11 6.65
N ASN A 250 -1.37 14.03 7.56
CA ASN A 250 -1.11 15.05 8.56
C ASN A 250 -0.38 16.30 8.01
N GLY A 251 0.26 16.18 6.85
CA GLY A 251 1.18 17.18 6.34
C GLY A 251 2.45 17.28 7.20
N ASN A 252 3.23 18.34 7.02
CA ASN A 252 4.50 18.49 7.75
C ASN A 252 4.25 18.82 9.23
N ILE A 253 4.70 17.94 10.13
CA ILE A 253 4.54 18.07 11.59
C ILE A 253 5.16 19.38 12.13
N ASN A 254 6.21 19.89 11.48
CA ASN A 254 6.91 21.10 11.92
C ASN A 254 6.13 22.40 11.65
N SER A 255 5.24 22.42 10.64
CA SER A 255 4.37 23.58 10.36
C SER A 255 3.08 23.60 11.20
N GLN A 256 2.67 22.44 11.76
CA GLN A 256 1.41 22.32 12.52
C GLN A 256 1.54 22.39 14.05
N ARG A 257 2.76 22.44 14.61
CA ARG A 257 2.99 22.52 16.07
C ARG A 257 2.35 23.73 16.78
N LYS A 258 1.89 24.74 16.05
CA LYS A 258 1.19 25.91 16.62
C LYS A 258 -0.34 25.78 16.69
N LYS A 259 -0.95 24.70 16.19
CA LYS A 259 -2.43 24.60 16.08
C LYS A 259 -3.08 23.24 16.37
N ARG A 260 -2.35 22.19 16.78
CA ARG A 260 -3.01 20.92 17.15
C ARG A 260 -3.59 20.99 18.56
N THR A 261 -4.91 21.13 18.65
CA THR A 261 -5.68 21.08 19.90
C THR A 261 -6.26 19.70 20.21
N ASN A 262 -6.31 18.77 19.26
CA ASN A 262 -6.77 17.40 19.48
C ASN A 262 -5.90 16.35 18.73
N PRO A 263 -5.46 15.27 19.40
CA PRO A 263 -4.77 14.14 18.76
C PRO A 263 -5.66 13.34 17.78
N ASN A 264 -6.98 13.43 17.91
CA ASN A 264 -7.99 12.76 17.06
C ASN A 264 -8.20 13.40 15.68
N GLU A 265 -7.42 14.41 15.29
CA GLU A 265 -7.51 15.07 13.97
C GLU A 265 -6.64 14.40 12.88
N ALA A 266 -5.85 13.38 13.22
CA ALA A 266 -5.04 12.69 12.23
C ALA A 266 -5.93 11.81 11.34
N LEU A 267 -6.11 12.20 10.08
CA LEU A 267 -6.79 11.38 9.09
C LEU A 267 -5.85 10.28 8.60
N VAL A 268 -6.29 9.03 8.75
CA VAL A 268 -5.53 7.82 8.42
C VAL A 268 -6.35 6.97 7.46
N LEU A 269 -5.72 6.49 6.40
CA LEU A 269 -6.21 5.39 5.58
C LEU A 269 -5.48 4.13 6.03
N SER A 270 -6.21 3.24 6.70
CA SER A 270 -5.70 1.97 7.20
C SER A 270 -6.17 0.83 6.31
N THR A 271 -5.32 -0.19 6.18
CA THR A 271 -5.66 -1.49 5.58
C THR A 271 -5.60 -2.62 6.60
N ALA A 272 -5.68 -2.28 7.89
CA ALA A 272 -5.61 -3.24 8.98
C ALA A 272 -6.80 -4.21 9.00
N PRO A 273 -6.61 -5.46 9.51
CA PRO A 273 -7.68 -6.46 9.62
C PRO A 273 -8.91 -6.04 10.46
N GLU A 274 -8.74 -5.09 11.38
CA GLU A 274 -9.80 -4.53 12.22
C GLU A 274 -10.60 -3.39 11.56
N ASP A 275 -10.08 -2.82 10.46
CA ASP A 275 -10.67 -1.68 9.76
C ASP A 275 -11.52 -2.12 8.56
N PRO A 276 -12.38 -1.22 8.02
CA PRO A 276 -13.17 -1.52 6.83
C PRO A 276 -12.29 -1.99 5.66
N PRO A 277 -12.67 -3.08 4.95
CA PRO A 277 -11.82 -3.66 3.92
C PRO A 277 -11.64 -2.70 2.74
N THR A 278 -10.40 -2.65 2.25
CA THR A 278 -9.99 -1.94 1.04
C THR A 278 -9.70 -2.94 -0.07
N HIS A 279 -9.49 -2.47 -1.30
CA HIS A 279 -9.09 -3.35 -2.41
C HIS A 279 -7.68 -3.96 -2.22
N TRP A 280 -6.81 -3.32 -1.42
CA TRP A 280 -5.50 -3.89 -1.06
C TRP A 280 -5.60 -5.13 -0.18
N GLN A 281 -6.68 -5.25 0.59
CA GLN A 281 -6.86 -6.28 1.60
C GLN A 281 -5.61 -6.39 2.49
N GLN A 282 -5.14 -7.60 2.80
CA GLN A 282 -3.85 -7.84 3.43
C GLN A 282 -3.02 -8.80 2.57
N THR A 283 -1.69 -8.71 2.70
CA THR A 283 -0.78 -9.66 2.06
C THR A 283 -0.37 -10.73 3.07
N LEU A 284 -0.67 -11.99 2.78
CA LEU A 284 -0.39 -13.12 3.64
C LEU A 284 0.74 -13.98 3.09
N ILE A 285 1.67 -14.33 3.98
CA ILE A 285 2.77 -15.25 3.71
C ILE A 285 2.52 -16.51 4.53
N TYR A 286 1.91 -17.52 3.91
CA TYR A 286 1.57 -18.78 4.55
C TYR A 286 2.76 -19.72 4.67
N PHE A 287 2.77 -20.53 5.73
CA PHE A 287 3.65 -21.69 5.83
C PHE A 287 3.01 -22.90 5.16
N TYR A 288 3.83 -23.83 4.66
CA TYR A 288 3.31 -25.10 4.15
C TYR A 288 2.68 -25.96 5.27
N ASP A 289 3.25 -25.87 6.47
CA ASP A 289 2.80 -26.58 7.66
C ASP A 289 2.61 -25.56 8.78
N PRO A 290 1.41 -25.48 9.39
CA PRO A 290 1.17 -24.58 10.51
C PRO A 290 1.97 -25.02 11.73
N ILE A 291 2.30 -24.05 12.58
CA ILE A 291 3.04 -24.28 13.83
C ILE A 291 2.06 -24.12 14.99
N GLU A 292 1.84 -25.20 15.76
CA GLU A 292 1.06 -25.10 16.99
C GLU A 292 1.79 -24.23 18.01
N LEU A 293 1.22 -23.07 18.30
CA LEU A 293 1.73 -22.17 19.33
C LEU A 293 1.05 -22.44 20.66
N GLU A 294 1.83 -22.45 21.73
CA GLU A 294 1.32 -22.29 23.09
C GLU A 294 1.17 -20.80 23.43
N GLN A 295 0.37 -20.50 24.46
CA GLN A 295 0.30 -19.15 25.01
C GLN A 295 1.68 -18.70 25.50
N ASP A 296 2.01 -17.42 25.27
CA ASP A 296 3.31 -16.80 25.56
C ASP A 296 4.50 -17.41 24.82
N GLN A 297 4.26 -18.32 23.86
CA GLN A 297 5.31 -18.87 23.01
C GLN A 297 5.96 -17.76 22.19
N LEU A 298 7.29 -17.73 22.23
CA LEU A 298 8.09 -16.75 21.52
C LEU A 298 8.19 -17.08 20.02
N ILE A 299 8.01 -16.05 19.20
CA ILE A 299 8.27 -16.06 17.76
C ILE A 299 9.19 -14.88 17.48
N GLU A 300 10.39 -15.13 16.98
CA GLU A 300 11.35 -14.07 16.67
C GLU A 300 12.09 -14.35 15.38
N GLY A 301 12.50 -13.29 14.69
CA GLY A 301 13.02 -13.45 13.34
C GLY A 301 13.45 -12.17 12.67
N LEU A 302 13.65 -12.27 11.37
CA LEU A 302 14.05 -11.23 10.45
C LEU A 302 13.13 -11.29 9.23
N VAL A 303 12.65 -10.14 8.79
CA VAL A 303 12.03 -10.00 7.47
C VAL A 303 12.85 -9.02 6.63
N THR A 304 13.11 -9.38 5.39
CA THR A 304 13.75 -8.54 4.39
C THR A 304 12.85 -8.43 3.16
N LEU A 305 12.47 -7.20 2.83
CA LEU A 305 11.76 -6.84 1.60
C LEU A 305 12.77 -6.15 0.69
N SER A 306 12.99 -6.63 -0.52
CA SER A 306 13.96 -6.04 -1.44
C SER A 306 13.43 -6.00 -2.87
N GLN A 307 13.84 -4.98 -3.61
CA GLN A 307 13.53 -4.90 -5.03
C GLN A 307 14.29 -6.00 -5.80
N SER A 308 13.61 -6.62 -6.76
CA SER A 308 14.27 -7.61 -7.62
C SER A 308 15.30 -6.94 -8.53
N ARG A 309 16.46 -7.60 -8.66
CA ARG A 309 17.51 -7.18 -9.62
C ARG A 309 17.08 -7.38 -11.07
N GLU A 310 16.11 -8.25 -11.32
CA GLU A 310 15.56 -8.48 -12.66
C GLU A 310 14.57 -7.37 -13.06
N ASN A 311 13.77 -6.92 -12.09
CA ASN A 311 12.79 -5.85 -12.27
C ASN A 311 12.50 -5.17 -10.93
N ALA A 312 12.81 -3.87 -10.82
CA ALA A 312 12.61 -3.10 -9.60
C ALA A 312 11.14 -3.01 -9.15
N ARG A 313 10.17 -3.29 -10.03
CA ARG A 313 8.74 -3.37 -9.69
C ARG A 313 8.36 -4.65 -8.96
N PHE A 314 9.19 -5.69 -9.05
CA PHE A 314 8.97 -6.94 -8.32
C PHE A 314 9.63 -6.86 -6.94
N MET A 315 8.96 -7.45 -5.95
CA MET A 315 9.43 -7.52 -4.58
C MET A 315 9.84 -8.95 -4.24
N ASN A 316 11.05 -9.10 -3.74
CA ASN A 316 11.50 -10.31 -3.07
C ASN A 316 11.21 -10.18 -1.58
N ILE A 317 10.66 -11.24 -1.00
CA ILE A 317 10.40 -11.34 0.43
C ILE A 317 11.21 -12.50 0.97
N HIS A 318 12.04 -12.22 1.98
CA HIS A 318 12.84 -13.21 2.69
C HIS A 318 12.48 -13.17 4.17
N LEU A 319 12.03 -14.29 4.71
CA LEU A 319 11.53 -14.41 6.07
C LEU A 319 12.27 -15.51 6.81
N GLU A 320 13.05 -15.12 7.83
CA GLU A 320 13.67 -16.05 8.77
C GLU A 320 12.96 -15.95 10.11
N TYR A 321 12.58 -17.08 10.70
CA TYR A 321 11.91 -17.06 11.99
C TYR A 321 12.20 -18.30 12.82
N THR A 322 12.13 -18.14 14.13
CA THR A 322 12.31 -19.21 15.11
C THR A 322 11.12 -19.25 16.07
N SER A 323 10.61 -20.45 16.31
CA SER A 323 9.60 -20.69 17.35
C SER A 323 9.77 -22.10 17.94
N GLY A 324 9.56 -22.24 19.25
CA GLY A 324 9.70 -23.55 19.93
C GLY A 324 11.08 -24.21 19.76
N GLY A 325 12.15 -23.42 19.57
CA GLY A 325 13.52 -23.91 19.36
C GLY A 325 13.80 -24.43 17.94
N ARG A 326 12.89 -24.23 16.98
CA ARG A 326 13.08 -24.57 15.56
C ARG A 326 13.18 -23.32 14.72
N SER A 327 14.11 -23.31 13.77
CA SER A 327 14.31 -22.21 12.83
C SER A 327 13.80 -22.58 11.43
N HIS A 328 13.24 -21.59 10.75
CA HIS A 328 12.56 -21.70 9.48
C HIS A 328 13.01 -20.54 8.57
N VAL A 329 13.01 -20.80 7.26
CA VAL A 329 13.28 -19.80 6.22
C VAL A 329 12.22 -19.94 5.14
N LYS A 330 11.66 -18.83 4.70
CA LYS A 330 10.72 -18.76 3.59
C LYS A 330 11.12 -17.65 2.62
#